data_AF-A0A9W4TSV2-F1
#
_entry.id   AF-A0A9W4TSV2-F1
#
_cell.length_a   1.000
_cell.length_b   1.000
_cell.length_c   1.000
_cell.angle_alpha   90.00
_cell.angle_beta   90.00
_cell.angle_gamma   90.00
#
_symmetry.space_group_name_H-M   'P 1'
#
loop_
_entity.id
_entity.type
_entity.pdbx_description
1 polymer ?
#
loop_
_entity_poly.entity_id
_entity_poly.type
_entity_poly.pdbx_seq_one_letter_code
_entity_poly.pdbx_strand_id
1 'polypeptide(L)'
;MLSRSSNIVKLSNPSKILTRSLHQSIIRLNAHHDEHSIQHQMANIYGHPKEGVYSNLPFQVKNRKYIPFSVWYWGVLGFFFAFPALSSFWQMKKAGSFNTEV
;
A
#
# COMPACT_ATOMS: atom_id res chain seq x y z
N MET A 1 49.05 -30.58 -10.56
CA MET A 1 48.67 -29.18 -10.86
C MET A 1 47.15 -29.16 -10.96
N LEU A 2 46.33 -28.38 -10.27
CA LEU A 2 46.47 -27.11 -9.52
C LEU A 2 45.24 -26.95 -8.59
N SER A 3 45.46 -26.24 -7.47
CA SER A 3 44.54 -25.34 -6.75
C SER A 3 43.13 -25.83 -6.35
N ARG A 4 42.96 -26.13 -5.05
CA ARG A 4 41.68 -25.92 -4.36
C ARG A 4 41.89 -24.83 -3.32
N SER A 5 41.60 -23.59 -3.72
CA SER A 5 41.53 -22.42 -2.83
C SER A 5 40.47 -22.68 -1.77
N SER A 6 40.89 -23.00 -0.55
CA SER A 6 40.02 -23.02 0.62
C SER A 6 39.75 -21.57 1.02
N ASN A 7 38.55 -21.09 0.67
CA ASN A 7 37.97 -19.89 1.26
C ASN A 7 37.81 -20.13 2.77
N ILE A 8 38.84 -19.80 3.54
CA ILE A 8 38.79 -19.78 4.99
C ILE A 8 37.92 -18.59 5.37
N VAL A 9 36.67 -18.88 5.73
CA VAL A 9 35.80 -17.95 6.44
C VAL A 9 36.60 -17.42 7.63
N LYS A 10 36.96 -16.13 7.57
CA LYS A 10 37.72 -15.45 8.61
C LYS A 10 36.89 -15.53 9.88
N LEU A 11 37.24 -16.46 10.77
CA LEU A 11 36.53 -16.75 12.00
C LEU A 11 36.58 -15.49 12.88
N SER A 12 35.51 -14.70 12.82
CA SER A 12 35.42 -13.47 13.57
C SER A 12 35.31 -13.81 15.06
N ASN A 13 36.20 -13.24 15.85
CA ASN A 13 36.36 -13.45 17.29
C ASN A 13 34.99 -13.41 18.03
N PRO A 14 34.62 -14.41 18.85
CA PRO A 14 33.31 -14.50 19.49
C PRO A 14 32.97 -13.30 20.38
N SER A 15 33.97 -12.62 20.95
CA SER A 15 33.80 -11.38 21.70
C SER A 15 33.20 -10.23 20.86
N LYS A 16 33.49 -10.21 19.56
CA LYS A 16 32.95 -9.23 18.60
C LYS A 16 31.52 -9.58 18.17
N ILE A 17 31.15 -10.86 18.19
CA ILE A 17 29.80 -11.32 17.86
C ILE A 17 28.86 -10.99 19.02
N LEU A 18 29.27 -11.25 20.26
CA LEU A 18 28.48 -10.95 21.45
C LEU A 18 28.22 -9.44 21.58
N THR A 19 29.26 -8.61 21.45
CA THR A 19 29.13 -7.15 21.49
C THR A 19 28.25 -6.62 20.37
N ARG A 20 28.33 -7.17 19.15
CA ARG A 20 27.41 -6.83 18.05
C ARG A 20 25.97 -7.26 18.32
N SER A 21 25.74 -8.38 18.99
CA SER A 21 24.38 -8.84 19.33
C SER A 21 23.74 -7.96 20.40
N LEU A 22 24.49 -7.58 21.43
CA LEU A 22 24.03 -6.69 22.50
C LEU A 22 23.82 -5.26 22.01
N HIS A 23 24.70 -4.79 21.13
CA HIS A 23 24.55 -3.48 20.49
C HIS A 23 23.30 -3.44 19.59
N GLN A 24 23.01 -4.53 18.87
CA GLN A 24 21.79 -4.64 18.05
C GLN A 24 20.52 -4.72 18.90
N SER A 25 20.52 -5.40 20.05
CA SER A 25 19.34 -5.43 20.93
C SER A 25 19.06 -4.06 21.57
N ILE A 26 20.08 -3.30 21.94
CA ILE A 26 19.92 -1.94 22.50
C ILE A 26 19.38 -0.97 21.42
N ILE A 27 19.89 -1.04 20.18
CA ILE A 27 19.38 -0.22 19.07
C ILE A 27 17.89 -0.53 18.79
N ARG A 28 17.50 -1.82 18.81
CA ARG A 28 16.09 -2.21 18.56
C ARG A 28 15.13 -1.77 19.67
N LEU A 29 15.58 -1.74 20.93
CA LEU A 29 14.79 -1.24 22.06
C LEU A 29 14.57 0.29 21.97
N ASN A 30 15.58 1.04 21.51
CA ASN A 30 15.47 2.48 21.31
C ASN A 30 14.63 2.86 20.08
N ALA A 31 14.71 2.07 19.00
CA ALA A 31 13.91 2.29 17.79
C ALA A 31 12.39 2.16 18.04
N HIS A 32 11.96 1.43 19.07
CA HIS A 32 10.55 1.31 19.45
C HIS A 32 10.02 2.58 20.17
N HIS A 33 10.90 3.43 20.70
CA HIS A 33 10.52 4.72 21.30
C HIS A 33 10.37 5.85 20.28
N ASP A 34 10.81 5.64 19.03
CA ASP A 34 10.80 6.65 17.98
C ASP A 34 9.47 6.75 17.22
N GLU A 35 8.54 5.81 17.41
CA GLU A 35 7.25 5.86 16.72
C GLU A 35 6.43 7.10 17.12
N HIS A 36 6.42 7.42 18.41
CA HIS A 36 5.79 8.64 18.92
C HIS A 36 6.51 9.91 18.44
N SER A 37 7.84 9.88 18.35
CA SER A 37 8.63 11.04 17.91
C SER A 37 8.41 11.34 16.43
N ILE A 38 8.27 10.31 15.60
CA ILE A 38 7.93 10.45 14.18
C ILE A 38 6.51 10.99 14.02
N GLN A 39 5.53 10.50 14.77
CA GLN A 39 4.16 11.03 14.72
C GLN A 39 4.09 12.50 15.13
N HIS A 40 4.83 12.91 16.17
CA HIS A 40 4.93 14.32 16.58
C HIS A 40 5.65 15.20 15.55
N GLN A 41 6.73 14.71 14.94
CA GLN A 41 7.43 15.42 13.87
C GLN A 41 6.54 15.56 12.62
N MET A 42 5.81 14.50 12.25
CA MET A 42 4.84 14.53 11.15
C MET A 42 3.66 15.45 11.49
N ALA A 43 3.20 15.49 12.74
CA ALA A 43 2.15 16.41 13.17
C ALA A 43 2.59 17.88 13.13
N ASN A 44 3.88 18.18 13.37
CA ASN A 44 4.40 19.53 13.24
C ASN A 44 4.46 20.02 11.78
N ILE A 45 4.68 19.10 10.82
CA ILE A 45 4.78 19.43 9.38
C ILE A 45 3.41 19.39 8.70
N TYR A 46 2.57 18.41 9.04
CA TYR A 46 1.31 18.10 8.35
C TYR A 46 0.05 18.35 9.19
N GLY A 47 0.20 18.76 10.45
CA GLY A 47 -0.89 18.89 11.42
C GLY A 47 -1.29 17.56 12.08
N HIS A 48 -2.10 17.63 13.12
CA HIS A 48 -2.65 16.44 13.76
C HIS A 48 -3.59 15.70 12.80
N PRO A 49 -3.51 14.36 12.72
CA PRO A 49 -4.43 13.57 11.91
C PRO A 49 -5.87 13.85 12.34
N LYS A 50 -6.78 13.87 11.38
CA LYS A 50 -8.19 14.09 11.68
C LYS A 50 -8.70 12.93 12.53
N GLU A 51 -9.27 13.25 13.68
CA GLU A 51 -9.93 12.27 14.54
C GLU A 51 -11.43 12.25 14.23
N GLY A 52 -12.01 11.07 14.04
CA GLY A 52 -13.45 10.92 13.79
C GLY A 52 -13.85 9.60 13.15
N VAL A 53 -15.15 9.29 13.17
CA VAL A 53 -15.71 8.01 12.71
C VAL A 53 -15.36 7.66 11.25
N TYR A 54 -15.20 8.65 10.39
CA TYR A 54 -14.87 8.47 8.96
C TYR A 54 -13.55 9.10 8.56
N SER A 55 -12.68 9.42 9.52
CA SER A 55 -11.40 10.08 9.22
C SER A 55 -10.31 9.11 8.74
N ASN A 56 -10.50 7.80 8.97
CA ASN A 56 -9.62 6.75 8.49
C ASN A 56 -9.86 6.35 7.03
N LEU A 57 -10.92 6.87 6.40
CA LEU A 57 -11.29 6.51 5.05
C LEU A 57 -10.61 7.46 4.05
N PRO A 58 -10.07 6.93 2.94
CA PRO A 58 -9.47 7.75 1.89
C PRO A 58 -10.51 8.49 1.04
N PHE A 59 -11.79 8.46 1.41
CA PHE A 59 -12.88 9.14 0.71
C PHE A 59 -13.85 9.74 1.71
N GLN A 60 -14.40 10.90 1.36
CA GLN A 60 -15.32 11.64 2.22
C GLN A 60 -16.70 10.96 2.22
N VAL A 61 -17.28 10.60 3.37
CA VAL A 61 -18.63 10.01 3.42
C VAL A 61 -19.71 11.08 3.65
N LYS A 62 -19.43 12.05 4.52
CA LYS A 62 -20.38 13.09 4.97
C LYS A 62 -20.05 14.46 4.39
N ASN A 63 -21.03 15.37 4.31
CA ASN A 63 -20.88 16.76 3.86
C ASN A 63 -20.32 16.92 2.43
N ARG A 64 -20.79 16.09 1.49
CA ARG A 64 -20.51 16.28 0.06
C ARG A 64 -21.46 17.33 -0.52
N LYS A 65 -20.93 18.33 -1.23
CA LYS A 65 -21.72 19.47 -1.76
C LYS A 65 -22.54 19.13 -3.02
N TYR A 66 -22.03 18.25 -3.88
CA TYR A 66 -22.59 18.04 -5.23
C TYR A 66 -23.17 16.64 -5.43
N ILE A 67 -22.40 15.60 -5.09
CA ILE A 67 -22.77 14.22 -5.38
C ILE A 67 -23.02 13.49 -4.05
N PRO A 68 -24.24 12.99 -3.81
CA PRO A 68 -24.53 12.19 -2.63
C PRO A 68 -23.71 10.90 -2.67
N PHE A 69 -23.23 10.45 -1.50
CA PHE A 69 -22.33 9.31 -1.40
C PHE A 69 -22.87 8.05 -2.09
N SER A 70 -24.17 7.77 -1.96
CA SER A 70 -24.81 6.61 -2.58
C SER A 70 -24.67 6.61 -4.10
N VAL A 71 -24.85 7.76 -4.77
CA VAL A 71 -24.71 7.86 -6.23
C VAL A 71 -23.27 7.61 -6.65
N TRP A 72 -22.30 8.14 -5.90
CA TRP A 72 -20.89 7.88 -6.19
C TRP A 72 -20.54 6.40 -6.00
N TYR A 73 -20.96 5.80 -4.89
CA TYR A 73 -20.66 4.40 -4.56
C TYR A 73 -21.28 3.43 -5.58
N TRP A 74 -22.58 3.56 -5.83
CA TRP A 74 -23.29 2.72 -6.81
C TRP A 74 -22.90 3.02 -8.25
N GLY A 75 -22.51 4.26 -8.56
CA GLY A 75 -22.02 4.63 -9.88
C GLY A 75 -20.68 3.96 -10.20
N VAL A 76 -19.72 4.00 -9.27
CA VAL A 76 -18.43 3.32 -9.43
C VAL A 76 -18.63 1.81 -9.51
N LEU A 77 -19.39 1.24 -8.56
CA LEU A 77 -19.65 -0.20 -8.54
C LEU A 77 -20.40 -0.66 -9.80
N GLY A 78 -21.41 0.08 -10.23
CA GLY A 78 -22.19 -0.19 -11.44
C GLY A 78 -21.37 -0.06 -12.71
N PHE A 79 -20.45 0.92 -12.79
CA PHE A 79 -19.56 1.07 -13.94
C PHE A 79 -18.63 -0.13 -14.10
N PHE A 80 -17.98 -0.56 -13.01
CA PHE A 80 -17.10 -1.73 -13.05
C PHE A 80 -17.88 -3.03 -13.25
N PHE A 81 -19.09 -3.12 -12.72
CA PHE A 81 -20.00 -4.23 -13.00
C PHE A 81 -20.39 -4.29 -14.49
N ALA A 82 -20.67 -3.15 -15.10
CA ALA A 82 -21.06 -3.06 -16.50
C ALA A 82 -19.88 -3.17 -17.48
N PHE A 83 -18.63 -3.00 -17.00
CA PHE A 83 -17.45 -2.98 -17.84
C PHE A 83 -17.28 -4.23 -18.74
N PRO A 84 -17.44 -5.48 -18.25
CA PRO A 84 -17.38 -6.65 -19.10
C PRO A 84 -18.49 -6.66 -20.17
N ALA A 85 -19.71 -6.24 -19.82
CA ALA A 85 -20.83 -6.18 -20.75
C ALA A 85 -20.62 -5.12 -21.84
N LEU A 86 -20.12 -3.93 -21.48
CA LEU A 86 -19.76 -2.89 -22.44
C LEU A 86 -18.63 -3.36 -23.36
N SER A 87 -17.65 -4.08 -22.82
CA SER A 87 -16.54 -4.64 -23.60
C SER A 87 -17.05 -5.67 -24.62
N SER A 88 -17.89 -6.62 -24.20
CA SER A 88 -18.52 -7.59 -25.10
C SER A 88 -19.44 -6.93 -26.11
N PHE A 89 -20.21 -5.92 -25.70
CA PHE A 89 -21.07 -5.14 -26.59
C PHE A 89 -20.27 -4.46 -27.70
N TRP A 90 -19.12 -3.85 -27.37
CA TRP A 90 -18.25 -3.24 -28.36
C TRP A 90 -17.72 -4.25 -29.39
N GLN A 91 -17.30 -5.43 -28.92
CA GLN A 91 -16.80 -6.48 -29.81
C GLN A 91 -17.92 -7.06 -30.67
N MET A 92 -19.11 -7.30 -30.10
CA MET A 92 -20.29 -7.78 -30.81
C MET A 92 -20.77 -6.78 -31.86
N LYS A 93 -20.70 -5.47 -31.57
CA LYS A 93 -20.96 -4.40 -32.54
C LYS A 93 -19.97 -4.43 -33.70
N LYS A 94 -18.66 -4.58 -33.42
CA LYS A 94 -17.64 -4.72 -34.47
C LYS A 94 -17.81 -5.99 -35.30
N ALA A 95 -18.29 -7.08 -34.70
CA ALA A 95 -18.56 -8.34 -35.37
C ALA A 95 -19.79 -8.27 -36.31
N GLY A 96 -20.50 -7.14 -36.37
CA GLY A 96 -21.68 -6.98 -37.21
C GLY A 96 -22.93 -7.67 -36.67
N SER A 97 -22.91 -8.14 -35.42
CA SER A 97 -24.01 -8.92 -34.83
C SER A 97 -25.32 -8.14 -34.69
N PHE A 98 -25.28 -6.83 -34.88
CA PHE A 98 -26.44 -5.93 -34.83
C PHE A 98 -26.83 -5.37 -36.21
N ASN A 99 -26.10 -5.71 -37.27
CA ASN A 99 -26.49 -5.35 -38.64
C ASN A 99 -27.53 -6.37 -39.11
N THR A 100 -28.80 -6.10 -38.81
CA THR A 100 -29.91 -6.87 -39.35
C THR A 100 -30.27 -6.26 -40.70
N GLU A 101 -29.73 -6.80 -41.78
CA GLU A 101 -30.28 -6.57 -43.12
C GLU A 101 -31.43 -7.57 -43.31
N VAL A 102 -32.65 -7.04 -43.47
CA VAL A 102 -33.84 -7.73 -43.99
C VAL A 102 -33.97 -7.36 -45.46
#